data_AF-A0A2A5DZR3-F1
#
_entry.id   AF-A0A2A5DZR3-F1
#
_cell.length_a   1.000
_cell.length_b   1.000
_cell.length_c   1.000
_cell.angle_alpha   90.00
_cell.angle_beta   90.00
_cell.angle_gamma   90.00
#
_symmetry.space_group_name_H-M   'P 1'
#
loop_
_entity.id
_entity.type
_entity.pdbx_description
1 polymer ?
#
loop_
_entity_poly.entity_id
_entity_poly.type
_entity_poly.pdbx_seq_one_letter_code
_entity_poly.pdbx_strand_id
1 'polypeptide(L)'
;MAKQATIKQEISTDIPAMSFEQALAALEEIVERLESGKGKLDEAIGSYERGAALKRHCEAKLREAQAKVSQIQLGPDGPTGLKDADVD
;
A
#
# COMPACT_ATOMS: atom_id res chain seq x y z
N MET A 1 -24.00 18.38 -1.60
CA MET A 1 -23.30 17.81 -2.77
C MET A 1 -21.87 18.34 -2.92
N ALA A 2 -21.60 19.65 -2.86
CA ALA A 2 -20.23 20.20 -3.02
C ALA A 2 -19.18 19.70 -2.00
N LYS A 3 -19.56 19.50 -0.72
CA LYS A 3 -18.65 19.01 0.32
C LYS A 3 -18.11 17.59 0.08
N GLN A 4 -18.87 16.71 -0.59
CA GLN A 4 -18.47 15.33 -0.86
C GLN A 4 -17.49 15.22 -2.02
N ALA A 5 -17.58 16.11 -3.02
CA ALA A 5 -16.67 16.15 -4.15
C ALA A 5 -15.25 16.59 -3.74
N THR A 6 -15.14 17.54 -2.83
CA THR A 6 -13.84 18.00 -2.28
C THR A 6 -13.16 16.92 -1.45
N ILE A 7 -13.92 16.19 -0.62
CA ILE A 7 -13.38 15.09 0.18
C ILE A 7 -12.84 14.00 -0.76
N LYS A 8 -13.59 13.58 -1.78
CA LYS A 8 -13.20 12.52 -2.73
C LYS A 8 -11.93 12.83 -3.54
N GLN A 9 -11.62 14.10 -3.79
CA GLN A 9 -10.46 14.54 -4.55
C GLN A 9 -9.15 14.51 -3.74
N GLU A 10 -9.19 14.87 -2.45
CA GLU A 10 -8.00 14.83 -1.58
C GLU A 10 -7.60 13.39 -1.24
N ILE A 11 -8.56 12.46 -1.17
CA ILE A 11 -8.30 11.05 -0.85
C ILE A 11 -7.38 10.35 -1.86
N SER A 12 -7.37 10.83 -3.09
CA SER A 12 -6.70 10.18 -4.23
C SER A 12 -5.38 10.85 -4.62
N THR A 13 -5.09 12.06 -4.13
CA THR A 13 -3.96 12.86 -4.61
C THR A 13 -2.68 12.66 -3.78
N ASP A 14 -2.78 12.20 -2.53
CA ASP A 14 -1.63 11.97 -1.64
C ASP A 14 -1.01 10.57 -1.77
N ILE A 15 -1.84 9.54 -1.97
CA ILE A 15 -1.44 8.12 -2.03
C ILE A 15 -0.25 7.87 -2.98
N PRO A 16 -0.20 8.42 -4.21
CA PRO A 16 0.91 8.15 -5.13
C PRO A 16 2.29 8.57 -4.60
N ALA A 17 2.34 9.55 -3.69
CA ALA A 17 3.58 10.06 -3.09
C ALA A 17 4.01 9.30 -1.82
N MET A 18 3.17 8.41 -1.28
CA MET A 18 3.47 7.70 -0.03
C MET A 18 4.55 6.62 -0.20
N SER A 19 5.35 6.43 0.85
CA SER A 19 6.14 5.21 1.04
C SER A 19 5.23 3.99 1.28
N PHE A 20 5.81 2.79 1.25
CA PHE A 20 5.06 1.57 1.56
C PHE A 20 4.54 1.60 3.01
N GLU A 21 5.40 1.98 3.95
CA GLU A 21 5.13 2.03 5.39
C GLU A 21 4.05 3.06 5.71
N GLN A 22 4.10 4.23 5.07
CA GLN A 22 3.07 5.26 5.23
C GLN A 22 1.71 4.79 4.71
N ALA A 23 1.69 4.15 3.53
CA ALA A 23 0.46 3.64 2.95
C ALA A 23 -0.12 2.47 3.75
N LEU A 24 0.73 1.60 4.31
CA LEU A 24 0.33 0.49 5.16
C LEU A 24 -0.28 1.00 6.47
N ALA A 25 0.37 1.94 7.16
CA ALA A 25 -0.15 2.53 8.39
C ALA A 25 -1.52 3.19 8.16
N ALA A 26 -1.67 3.97 7.08
CA ALA A 26 -2.94 4.59 6.72
C ALA A 26 -4.03 3.55 6.39
N LEU A 27 -3.66 2.40 5.83
CA LEU A 27 -4.58 1.30 5.56
C LEU A 27 -5.04 0.61 6.85
N GLU A 28 -4.12 0.39 7.80
CA GLU A 28 -4.43 -0.18 9.11
C GLU A 28 -5.41 0.70 9.89
N GLU A 29 -5.21 2.02 9.91
CA GLU A 29 -6.14 2.98 10.53
C GLU A 29 -7.56 2.91 9.91
N ILE A 30 -7.64 2.70 8.60
CA ILE A 30 -8.93 2.54 7.90
C ILE A 30 -9.61 1.25 8.32
N VAL A 31 -8.86 0.14 8.39
CA VAL A 31 -9.39 -1.16 8.81
C VAL A 31 -9.94 -1.05 10.23
N GLU A 32 -9.17 -0.50 11.16
CA GLU A 32 -9.59 -0.29 12.55
C GLU A 32 -10.90 0.52 12.63
N ARG A 33 -10.99 1.62 11.86
CA ARG A 33 -12.21 2.42 11.80
C ARG A 33 -13.41 1.62 11.27
N LEU A 34 -13.24 0.86 10.20
CA LEU A 34 -14.31 0.05 9.61
C LEU A 34 -14.76 -1.07 10.55
N GLU A 35 -13.83 -1.75 11.20
CA GLU A 35 -14.09 -2.83 12.16
C GLU A 35 -14.80 -2.32 13.42
N SER A 36 -14.56 -1.07 13.81
CA SER A 36 -15.27 -0.46 14.94
C SER A 36 -16.79 -0.36 14.72
N GLY A 37 -17.26 -0.42 13.46
CA GLY A 37 -18.67 -0.25 13.10
C GLY A 37 -19.23 1.14 13.40
N LYS A 38 -18.38 2.11 13.73
CA LYS A 38 -18.76 3.50 14.05
C LYS A 38 -18.70 4.37 12.78
N GLY A 39 -19.61 5.35 12.71
CA GLY A 39 -19.66 6.32 11.62
C GLY A 39 -20.91 6.19 10.75
N LYS A 40 -21.07 7.10 9.80
CA LYS A 40 -22.18 7.06 8.84
C LYS A 40 -21.85 6.16 7.65
N LEU A 41 -22.88 5.63 6.99
CA LEU A 41 -22.70 4.78 5.80
C LEU A 41 -21.81 5.44 4.73
N ASP A 42 -22.02 6.74 4.45
CA ASP A 42 -21.20 7.47 3.47
C ASP A 42 -19.72 7.56 3.86
N GLU A 43 -19.43 7.65 5.16
CA GLU A 43 -18.05 7.69 5.69
C GLU A 43 -17.38 6.32 5.61
N ALA A 44 -18.15 5.25 5.84
CA ALA A 44 -17.69 3.87 5.66
C ALA A 44 -17.37 3.57 4.19
N ILE A 45 -18.21 4.02 3.26
CA ILE A 45 -17.97 3.88 1.81
C ILE A 45 -16.68 4.63 1.43
N GLY A 46 -16.50 5.87 1.88
CA GLY A 46 -15.27 6.63 1.61
C GLY A 46 -14.02 5.99 2.21
N SER A 47 -14.11 5.44 3.42
CA SER A 47 -13.03 4.69 4.06
C SER A 47 -12.65 3.45 3.26
N TYR A 48 -13.65 2.70 2.78
CA TYR A 48 -13.43 1.53 1.93
C TYR A 48 -12.75 1.90 0.60
N GLU A 49 -13.23 2.95 -0.09
CA GLU A 49 -12.62 3.42 -1.34
C GLU A 49 -11.14 3.82 -1.14
N ARG A 50 -10.82 4.57 -0.06
CA ARG A 50 -9.43 4.91 0.30
C ARG A 50 -8.61 3.66 0.59
N GLY A 51 -9.14 2.73 1.38
CA GLY A 51 -8.46 1.49 1.73
C GLY A 51 -8.13 0.65 0.49
N ALA A 52 -9.05 0.56 -0.47
CA ALA A 52 -8.82 -0.12 -1.74
C ALA A 52 -7.71 0.55 -2.56
N ALA A 53 -7.63 1.88 -2.57
CA ALA A 53 -6.57 2.62 -3.25
C ALA A 53 -5.20 2.40 -2.57
N LEU A 54 -5.13 2.47 -1.24
CA LEU A 54 -3.91 2.21 -0.47
C LEU A 54 -3.41 0.78 -0.68
N LYS A 55 -4.30 -0.22 -0.65
CA LYS A 55 -3.96 -1.62 -0.95
C LYS A 55 -3.29 -1.77 -2.32
N ARG A 56 -3.87 -1.16 -3.36
CA ARG A 56 -3.29 -1.20 -4.72
C ARG A 56 -1.90 -0.56 -4.78
N HIS A 57 -1.70 0.54 -4.05
CA HIS A 57 -0.40 1.20 -3.93
C HIS A 57 0.64 0.32 -3.23
N CYS A 58 0.29 -0.28 -2.09
CA CYS A 58 1.16 -1.22 -1.38
C CYS A 58 1.57 -2.39 -2.27
N GLU A 59 0.62 -3.00 -3.00
CA GLU A 59 0.91 -4.08 -3.94
C GLU A 59 1.85 -3.62 -5.08
N ALA A 60 1.70 -2.39 -5.57
CA ALA A 60 2.60 -1.84 -6.59
C ALA A 60 4.03 -1.69 -6.05
N LYS A 61 4.20 -1.14 -4.85
CA LYS A 61 5.50 -1.01 -4.19
C LYS A 61 6.16 -2.36 -3.94
N LEU A 62 5.41 -3.37 -3.51
CA LEU A 62 5.92 -4.73 -3.33
C LEU A 62 6.37 -5.36 -4.65
N ARG A 63 5.60 -5.18 -5.75
CA ARG A 63 6.01 -5.64 -7.09
C ARG A 63 7.30 -4.96 -7.55
N GLU A 64 7.43 -3.65 -7.34
CA GLU A 64 8.67 -2.92 -7.67
C GLU A 64 9.87 -3.44 -6.86
N ALA A 65 9.69 -3.67 -5.56
CA ALA A 65 10.74 -4.22 -4.71
C ALA A 65 11.15 -5.63 -5.16
N GLN A 66 10.17 -6.50 -5.44
CA GLN A 66 10.43 -7.84 -5.94
C GLN A 66 11.20 -7.82 -7.27
N ALA A 67 10.79 -6.98 -8.22
CA ALA A 67 11.49 -6.84 -9.49
C ALA A 67 12.95 -6.41 -9.30
N LYS A 68 13.23 -5.47 -8.39
CA LYS A 68 14.60 -5.05 -8.06
C LYS A 68 15.44 -6.20 -7.48
N VAL A 69 14.87 -6.96 -6.54
CA VAL A 69 15.55 -8.13 -5.95
C VAL A 69 15.84 -9.19 -7.02
N SER A 70 14.88 -9.48 -7.90
CA SER A 70 15.07 -10.44 -8.98
C SER A 70 16.19 -10.04 -9.94
N GLN A 71 16.33 -8.74 -10.26
CA GLN A 71 17.44 -8.28 -11.10
C GLN A 71 18.81 -8.44 -10.43
N ILE A 72 18.89 -8.24 -9.11
CA ILE A 72 20.12 -8.47 -8.35
C ILE A 72 20.51 -9.95 -8.37
N GLN A 73 19.53 -10.87 -8.21
CA GLN A 73 19.78 -12.31 -8.26
C GLN A 73 20.26 -12.79 -9.64
N LEU A 74 19.95 -12.06 -10.71
CA LEU A 74 20.21 -12.45 -12.11
C LEU A 74 21.46 -11.78 -12.71
N GLY A 75 22.36 -11.23 -11.89
CA GLY A 75 23.52 -10.44 -12.33
C GLY A 75 24.39 -11.07 -13.43
N PRO A 76 25.31 -10.29 -14.05
CA PRO A 76 26.03 -10.65 -15.27
C PRO A 76 26.87 -11.95 -15.21
N ASP A 77 27.16 -12.43 -13.99
CA ASP A 77 27.93 -13.67 -13.74
C ASP A 77 27.04 -14.93 -13.51
N GLY A 78 25.73 -14.85 -13.79
CA GLY A 78 24.77 -15.92 -13.53
C GLY A 78 24.10 -15.80 -12.16
N PRO A 79 23.24 -16.76 -11.75
CA PRO A 79 22.45 -16.63 -10.54
C PRO A 79 23.35 -16.51 -9.30
N THR A 80 23.51 -15.28 -8.78
CA THR A 80 24.00 -15.06 -7.42
C THR A 80 22.85 -15.37 -6.48
N GLY A 81 22.54 -16.66 -6.35
CA GLY A 81 21.84 -17.14 -5.17
C GLY A 81 22.60 -16.62 -3.96
N LEU A 82 21.87 -16.11 -2.98
CA LEU A 82 22.37 -15.96 -1.61
C LEU A 82 22.83 -17.37 -1.19
N LYS A 83 24.07 -17.71 -1.52
CA LYS A 83 24.69 -18.96 -1.10
C LYS A 83 24.91 -18.83 0.38
N ASP A 84 24.08 -19.57 1.09
CA ASP A 84 24.34 -20.17 2.37
C ASP A 84 24.66 -19.16 3.47
N ALA A 85 23.60 -18.64 4.09
CA ALA A 85 23.65 -18.40 5.53
C ALA A 85 23.62 -19.77 6.24
N ASP A 86 24.65 -20.58 6.03
CA ASP A 86 25.08 -21.55 7.02
C ASP A 86 25.64 -20.73 8.18
N VAL A 87 24.81 -20.53 9.19
CA VAL A 87 25.26 -20.15 10.53
C VAL A 87 24.97 -21.37 11.38
N ASP A 88 26.06 -22.02 11.82
CA ASP A 88 26.09 -23.13 12.77
C ASP A 88 25.16 -22.95 14.00
#